data_AF-A0A232EFR9-F1
#
_entry.id   AF-A0A232EFR9-F1
#
_cell.length_a   1.000
_cell.length_b   1.000
_cell.length_c   1.000
_cell.angle_alpha   90.00
_cell.angle_beta   90.00
_cell.angle_gamma   90.00
#
_symmetry.space_group_name_H-M   'P 1'
#
loop_
_entity.id
_entity.type
_entity.pdbx_description
1 polymer ?
#
loop_
_entity_poly.entity_id
_entity_poly.type
_entity_poly.pdbx_seq_one_letter_code
_entity_poly.pdbx_strand_id
1 'polypeptide(L)'
;MHDLVQADCTVYLEDMLLLEKNAPEVFEQFVKGRFTVKKSMISSSFVGTDQALEQSTNRVSKSTAGIIGCTRKKEIVATWNLTYHELLTVTNFLKRVTHITNDDDELFVHHEFRNTDITTSELAIEKIIKC
;
A
#
# COMPACT_ATOMS: atom_id res chain seq x y z
N MET A 1 -4.76 -26.10 23.58
CA MET A 1 -5.45 -25.56 22.40
C MET A 1 -4.64 -24.38 21.86
N HIS A 2 -3.42 -24.65 21.41
CA HIS A 2 -2.46 -23.65 20.93
C HIS A 2 -1.61 -24.31 19.86
N ASP A 3 -2.18 -24.66 18.71
CA ASP A 3 -1.43 -25.25 17.58
C ASP A 3 -2.18 -25.06 16.25
N LEU A 4 -2.60 -23.82 15.93
CA LEU A 4 -3.25 -23.54 14.64
C LEU A 4 -2.78 -22.23 13.97
N VAL A 5 -1.53 -21.79 14.20
CA VAL A 5 -1.04 -20.54 13.59
C VAL A 5 0.29 -20.70 12.82
N GLN A 6 0.78 -21.92 12.58
CA GLN A 6 2.11 -22.09 11.97
C GLN A 6 2.16 -23.15 10.85
N ALA A 7 1.23 -23.08 9.89
CA ALA A 7 1.20 -24.02 8.77
C ALA A 7 1.05 -23.43 7.36
N ASP A 8 0.90 -22.11 7.18
CA ASP A 8 0.55 -21.58 5.84
C ASP A 8 1.74 -21.09 5.00
N CYS A 9 2.82 -20.59 5.61
CA CYS A 9 3.94 -20.01 4.83
C CYS A 9 4.85 -21.07 4.19
N THR A 10 5.05 -22.22 4.84
CA THR A 10 5.96 -23.27 4.37
C THR A 10 5.39 -24.06 3.19
N VAL A 11 4.08 -24.32 3.19
CA VAL A 11 3.38 -24.97 2.07
C VAL A 11 3.42 -24.08 0.83
N TYR A 12 3.15 -22.77 1.00
CA TYR A 12 3.19 -21.81 -0.08
C TYR A 12 4.57 -21.68 -0.72
N LEU A 13 5.64 -21.65 0.09
CA LEU A 13 7.01 -21.53 -0.45
C LEU A 13 7.40 -22.76 -1.27
N GLU A 14 7.12 -23.96 -0.77
CA GLU A 14 7.42 -25.21 -1.50
C GLU A 14 6.66 -25.27 -2.83
N ASP A 15 5.38 -24.86 -2.83
CA ASP A 15 4.57 -24.77 -4.05
C ASP A 15 5.14 -23.75 -5.05
N MET A 16 5.68 -22.62 -4.56
CA MET A 16 6.36 -21.62 -5.40
C MET A 16 7.69 -22.13 -5.96
N LEU A 17 8.45 -22.94 -5.22
CA LEU A 17 9.67 -23.57 -5.71
C LEU A 17 9.39 -24.59 -6.81
N LEU A 18 8.23 -25.26 -6.75
CA LEU A 18 7.79 -26.24 -7.74
C LEU A 18 6.98 -25.61 -8.88
N LEU A 19 6.79 -24.30 -8.90
CA LEU A 19 5.91 -23.61 -9.84
C LEU A 19 6.33 -23.82 -11.30
N GLU A 20 7.62 -23.83 -11.60
CA GLU A 20 8.14 -24.11 -12.96
C GLU A 20 7.70 -25.48 -13.47
N LYS A 21 7.63 -26.47 -12.58
CA LYS A 21 7.24 -27.85 -12.91
C LYS A 21 5.72 -28.02 -12.92
N ASN A 22 5.03 -27.46 -11.94
CA ASN A 22 3.60 -27.70 -11.71
C ASN A 22 2.70 -26.76 -12.52
N ALA A 23 3.18 -25.55 -12.82
CA ALA A 23 2.45 -24.51 -13.56
C ALA A 23 3.41 -23.59 -14.35
N PRO A 24 4.10 -24.12 -15.40
CA PRO A 24 5.12 -23.39 -16.15
C PRO A 24 4.62 -22.07 -16.75
N GLU A 25 3.36 -22.02 -17.18
CA GLU A 25 2.74 -20.81 -17.72
C GLU A 25 2.68 -19.68 -16.68
N VAL A 26 2.33 -20.01 -15.43
CA VAL A 26 2.28 -19.06 -14.31
C VAL A 26 3.68 -18.62 -13.94
N PHE A 27 4.62 -19.56 -13.86
CA PHE A 27 6.03 -19.28 -13.63
C PHE A 27 6.60 -18.29 -14.64
N GLU A 28 6.31 -18.46 -15.92
CA GLU A 28 6.73 -17.53 -16.98
C GLU A 28 6.18 -16.12 -16.74
N GLN A 29 4.93 -15.98 -16.31
CA GLN A 29 4.35 -14.67 -15.98
C GLN A 29 5.02 -14.02 -14.75
N PHE A 30 5.40 -14.83 -13.76
CA PHE A 30 6.12 -14.37 -12.58
C PHE A 30 7.52 -13.87 -12.93
N VAL A 31 8.27 -14.61 -13.74
CA VAL A 31 9.60 -14.18 -14.25
C VAL A 31 9.49 -12.88 -15.05
N LYS A 32 8.40 -12.70 -15.80
CA LYS A 32 8.09 -11.45 -16.53
C LYS A 32 7.62 -10.30 -15.62
N GLY A 33 7.48 -10.52 -14.30
CA GLY A 33 7.05 -9.51 -13.34
C GLY A 33 5.58 -9.10 -13.43
N ARG A 34 4.73 -9.90 -14.11
CA ARG A 34 3.31 -9.55 -14.35
C ARG A 34 2.41 -9.62 -13.11
N PHE A 35 2.99 -9.90 -11.95
CA PHE A 35 2.35 -9.84 -10.63
C PHE A 35 2.61 -8.50 -9.90
N THR A 36 3.36 -7.59 -10.53
CA THR A 36 3.72 -6.29 -9.98
C THR A 36 3.10 -5.16 -10.80
N VAL A 37 2.87 -4.03 -10.14
CA VAL A 37 2.50 -2.77 -10.79
C VAL A 37 3.58 -1.73 -10.52
N LYS A 38 3.81 -0.87 -11.51
CA LYS A 38 4.83 0.18 -11.45
C LYS A 38 4.15 1.54 -11.33
N LYS A 39 4.33 2.21 -10.19
CA LYS A 39 3.65 3.49 -9.88
C LYS A 39 4.41 4.74 -10.37
N SER A 40 5.73 4.67 -10.51
CA SER A 40 6.56 5.79 -11.02
C SER A 40 7.49 5.30 -12.13
N MET A 41 8.14 6.21 -12.87
CA MET A 41 9.11 5.78 -13.91
C MET A 41 10.43 5.25 -13.34
N ILE A 42 10.67 5.39 -12.03
CA ILE A 42 11.91 4.98 -11.36
C ILE A 42 12.06 3.46 -11.41
N SER A 43 13.29 2.97 -11.58
CA SER A 43 13.59 1.55 -11.83
C SER A 43 13.21 0.58 -10.70
N SER A 44 12.93 1.08 -9.49
CA SER A 44 12.73 0.24 -8.29
C SER A 44 11.36 0.42 -7.62
N SER A 45 10.36 0.96 -8.33
CA SER A 45 9.02 1.26 -7.77
C SER A 45 7.97 0.18 -8.06
N PHE A 46 8.37 -1.09 -8.10
CA PHE A 46 7.45 -2.20 -8.32
C PHE A 46 6.83 -2.61 -7.00
N VAL A 47 5.51 -2.69 -6.95
CA VAL A 47 4.76 -3.18 -5.80
C VAL A 47 3.82 -4.30 -6.24
N GLY A 48 3.57 -5.27 -5.38
CA GLY A 48 2.57 -6.32 -5.65
C GLY A 48 1.20 -5.69 -5.88
N THR A 49 0.40 -6.28 -6.77
CA THR A 49 -0.91 -5.73 -7.16
C THR A 49 -1.84 -5.48 -5.96
N ASP A 50 -1.85 -6.40 -4.99
CA ASP A 50 -2.67 -6.27 -3.78
C ASP A 50 -2.18 -5.13 -2.87
N GLN A 51 -0.86 -5.02 -2.68
CA GLN A 51 -0.27 -3.90 -1.94
C GLN A 51 -0.56 -2.55 -2.62
N ALA A 52 -0.54 -2.51 -3.95
CA ALA A 52 -0.88 -1.30 -4.69
C ALA A 52 -2.34 -0.90 -4.46
N LEU A 53 -3.27 -1.86 -4.53
CA LEU A 53 -4.68 -1.65 -4.25
C LEU A 53 -4.90 -1.16 -2.82
N GLU A 54 -4.19 -1.74 -1.86
CA GLU A 54 -4.29 -1.34 -0.45
C GLU A 54 -3.80 0.11 -0.26
N GLN A 55 -2.68 0.46 -0.88
CA GLN A 55 -2.10 1.81 -0.80
C GLN A 55 -2.88 2.88 -1.58
N SER A 56 -3.53 2.53 -2.69
CA SER A 56 -4.23 3.51 -3.54
C SER A 56 -5.68 3.71 -3.16
N THR A 57 -6.44 2.62 -3.07
CA THR A 57 -7.90 2.67 -3.02
C THR A 57 -8.36 2.42 -1.60
N ASN A 58 -7.92 1.32 -0.99
CA ASN A 58 -8.40 0.95 0.34
C ASN A 58 -7.96 1.95 1.40
N ARG A 59 -6.74 2.49 1.31
CA ARG A 59 -6.27 3.52 2.25
C ARG A 59 -7.22 4.72 2.30
N VAL A 60 -7.64 5.23 1.14
CA VAL A 60 -8.55 6.38 1.09
C VAL A 60 -9.95 6.00 1.55
N SER A 61 -10.48 4.87 1.08
CA SER A 61 -11.81 4.38 1.45
C SER A 61 -11.94 4.09 2.95
N LYS A 62 -10.85 3.73 3.62
CA LYS A 62 -10.78 3.44 5.07
C LYS A 62 -10.31 4.62 5.92
N SER A 63 -9.93 5.75 5.32
CA SER A 63 -9.49 6.95 6.05
C SER A 63 -10.62 7.56 6.90
N THR A 64 -10.31 8.53 7.76
CA THR A 64 -11.29 9.22 8.63
C THR A 64 -12.43 9.91 7.83
N ALA A 65 -12.18 10.25 6.57
CA ALA A 65 -13.19 10.78 5.63
C ALA A 65 -13.61 9.74 4.56
N GLY A 66 -13.24 8.48 4.74
CA GLY A 66 -13.45 7.39 3.79
C GLY A 66 -14.82 6.73 3.91
N ILE A 67 -15.34 6.24 2.78
CA ILE A 67 -16.72 5.73 2.68
C ILE A 67 -16.99 4.48 3.54
N ILE A 68 -15.98 3.65 3.78
CA ILE A 68 -16.12 2.37 4.50
C ILE A 68 -16.44 2.60 5.99
N GLY A 69 -15.97 3.72 6.56
CA GLY A 69 -16.32 4.13 7.93
C GLY A 69 -17.65 4.86 8.03
N CYS A 70 -18.10 5.52 6.95
CA CYS A 70 -19.30 6.35 6.95
C CYS A 70 -20.61 5.55 6.73
N THR A 71 -20.58 4.50 5.90
CA THR A 71 -21.81 3.76 5.58
C THR A 71 -21.54 2.29 5.25
N ARG A 72 -22.48 1.42 5.63
CA ARG A 72 -22.47 -0.01 5.29
C ARG A 72 -23.40 -0.35 4.12
N LYS A 73 -24.09 0.64 3.55
CA LYS A 73 -24.99 0.44 2.40
C LYS A 73 -24.17 0.18 1.14
N LYS A 74 -24.28 -1.03 0.60
CA LYS A 74 -23.45 -1.51 -0.51
C LYS A 74 -23.63 -0.67 -1.78
N GLU A 75 -24.84 -0.16 -2.00
CA GLU A 75 -25.20 0.68 -3.14
C GLU A 75 -24.44 2.01 -3.13
N ILE A 76 -24.31 2.60 -1.94
CA ILE A 76 -23.59 3.87 -1.75
C ILE A 76 -22.08 3.65 -1.89
N VAL A 77 -21.55 2.56 -1.31
CA VAL A 77 -20.13 2.20 -1.46
C VAL A 77 -19.78 1.95 -2.93
N ALA A 78 -20.64 1.24 -3.67
CA ALA A 78 -20.44 1.00 -5.10
C ALA A 78 -20.47 2.29 -5.91
N THR A 79 -21.42 3.18 -5.63
CA THR A 79 -21.51 4.50 -6.27
C THR A 79 -20.27 5.34 -5.99
N TRP A 80 -19.78 5.32 -4.75
CA TRP A 80 -18.55 6.00 -4.38
C TRP A 80 -17.35 5.42 -5.14
N ASN A 81 -17.18 4.10 -5.20
CA ASN A 81 -16.09 3.46 -5.95
C ASN A 81 -16.09 3.84 -7.44
N LEU A 82 -17.27 4.00 -8.05
CA LEU A 82 -17.42 4.41 -9.45
C LEU A 82 -17.05 5.88 -9.70
N THR A 83 -17.40 6.77 -8.77
CA THR A 83 -17.31 8.23 -8.97
C THR A 83 -16.07 8.86 -8.36
N TYR A 84 -15.49 8.24 -7.33
CA TYR A 84 -14.41 8.82 -6.54
C TYR A 84 -13.14 9.06 -7.35
N HIS A 85 -12.72 8.11 -8.19
CA HIS A 85 -11.49 8.24 -8.97
C HIS A 85 -11.56 9.36 -10.02
N GLU A 86 -12.73 9.56 -10.63
CA GLU A 86 -12.96 10.68 -11.55
C GLU A 86 -12.93 12.02 -10.80
N LEU A 87 -13.61 12.09 -9.65
CA LEU A 87 -13.62 13.27 -8.80
C LEU A 87 -12.21 13.62 -8.29
N LEU A 88 -11.42 12.61 -7.92
CA LEU A 88 -10.03 12.77 -7.50
C LEU A 88 -9.17 13.31 -8.65
N THR A 89 -9.38 12.83 -9.88
CA THR A 89 -8.68 13.30 -11.07
C THR A 89 -8.97 14.78 -11.34
N VAL A 90 -10.25 15.19 -11.28
CA VAL A 90 -10.66 16.59 -11.41
C VAL A 90 -10.07 17.45 -10.30
N THR A 91 -10.12 16.97 -9.05
CA THR A 91 -9.57 17.67 -7.88
C THR A 91 -8.08 17.89 -8.02
N ASN A 92 -7.32 16.86 -8.42
CA ASN A 92 -5.87 16.95 -8.63
C ASN A 92 -5.53 17.87 -9.79
N PHE A 93 -6.31 17.85 -10.87
CA PHE A 93 -6.17 18.80 -11.97
C PHE A 93 -6.35 20.24 -11.48
N LEU A 94 -7.41 20.50 -10.72
CA LEU A 94 -7.68 21.83 -10.16
C LEU A 94 -6.56 22.28 -9.22
N LYS A 95 -6.14 21.44 -8.28
CA LYS A 95 -4.99 21.72 -7.39
C LYS A 95 -3.74 22.12 -8.17
N ARG A 96 -3.45 21.39 -9.26
CA ARG A 96 -2.31 21.68 -10.14
C ARG A 96 -2.43 23.03 -10.84
N VAL A 97 -3.63 23.40 -11.30
CA VAL A 97 -3.88 24.68 -12.00
C VAL A 97 -3.89 25.85 -11.03
N THR A 98 -4.39 25.67 -9.82
CA THR A 98 -4.50 26.74 -8.81
C THR A 98 -3.26 26.89 -7.94
N HIS A 99 -2.25 26.03 -8.12
CA HIS A 99 -1.06 25.93 -7.27
C HIS A 99 -1.38 25.73 -5.78
N ILE A 100 -2.56 25.19 -5.47
CA ILE A 100 -2.92 24.80 -4.11
C ILE A 100 -2.27 23.44 -3.85
N THR A 101 -1.05 23.46 -3.33
CA THR A 101 -0.42 22.31 -2.70
C THR A 101 -0.95 22.23 -1.28
N ASN A 102 -1.89 21.32 -1.03
CA ASN A 102 -1.97 20.79 0.33
C ASN A 102 -0.67 19.99 0.50
N ASP A 103 0.15 20.31 1.49
CA ASP A 103 1.22 19.43 1.93
C ASP A 103 0.56 18.14 2.42
N ASP A 104 0.32 17.22 1.49
CA ASP A 104 0.06 15.82 1.78
C ASP A 104 1.41 15.20 2.20
N ASP A 105 2.00 15.73 3.27
CA ASP A 105 3.19 15.15 3.89
C ASP A 105 2.74 13.83 4.51
N GLU A 106 2.81 12.76 3.71
CA GLU A 106 2.58 11.39 4.14
C GLU A 106 3.44 11.07 5.39
N LEU A 107 4.57 11.76 5.53
CA LEU A 107 5.45 11.72 6.70
C LEU A 107 4.73 12.07 8.01
N PHE A 108 3.80 13.02 8.07
CA PHE A 108 3.14 13.37 9.33
C PHE A 108 1.99 12.42 9.74
N VAL A 109 1.55 11.54 8.84
CA VAL A 109 0.47 10.56 9.10
C VAL A 109 1.01 9.34 9.85
N HIS A 110 2.27 9.00 9.62
CA HIS A 110 2.96 7.91 10.28
C HIS A 110 3.52 8.38 11.63
N HIS A 111 3.06 7.77 12.72
CA HIS A 111 3.48 8.16 14.07
C HIS A 111 5.02 8.20 14.22
N GLU A 112 5.69 7.18 13.68
CA GLU A 112 7.15 7.00 13.63
C GLU A 112 7.93 8.11 12.92
N PHE A 113 7.28 8.88 12.06
CA PHE A 113 7.88 10.03 11.37
C PHE A 113 7.42 11.37 11.97
N ARG A 114 6.72 11.36 13.11
CA ARG A 114 6.52 12.58 13.90
C ARG A 114 7.86 13.04 14.46
N ASN A 115 8.06 14.35 14.50
CA ASN A 115 9.28 14.98 15.05
C ASN A 115 9.65 14.50 16.46
N THR A 116 8.67 14.12 17.29
CA THR A 116 8.89 13.56 18.63
C THR A 116 9.61 12.20 18.60
N ASP A 117 9.27 11.37 17.61
CA ASP A 117 9.71 9.97 17.53
C ASP A 117 11.05 9.89 16.77
N ILE A 118 11.27 10.80 15.81
CA ILE A 118 12.56 11.03 15.16
C ILE A 118 13.61 11.42 16.21
N THR A 119 13.31 12.41 17.06
CA THR A 119 14.25 12.86 18.10
C THR A 119 14.62 11.73 19.07
N THR A 120 13.64 10.88 19.41
CA THR A 120 13.86 9.72 20.30
C THR A 120 14.73 8.65 19.64
N SER A 121 14.52 8.40 18.34
CA SER A 121 15.28 7.45 17.55
C SER A 121 16.73 7.91 17.35
N GLU A 122 16.95 9.20 17.08
CA GLU A 122 18.29 9.79 16.97
C GLU A 122 19.08 9.65 18.27
N LEU A 123 18.45 9.91 19.42
CA LEU A 123 19.07 9.71 20.74
C LEU A 123 19.40 8.24 21.04
N ALA A 124 18.59 7.30 20.57
CA ALA A 124 18.87 5.88 20.71
C ALA A 124 20.07 5.44 19.85
N ILE A 125 20.16 5.95 18.62
CA ILE A 125 21.30 5.72 17.72
C ILE A 125 22.59 6.30 18.32
N GLU A 126 22.54 7.52 18.85
CA GLU A 126 23.71 8.12 19.50
C GLU A 126 24.22 7.29 20.68
N LYS A 127 23.32 6.70 21.47
CA LYS A 127 23.72 5.82 22.58
C LYS A 127 24.38 4.53 22.11
N ILE A 128 23.98 4.00 20.96
CA ILE A 128 24.58 2.81 20.36
C ILE A 128 25.97 3.14 19.80
N ILE A 129 26.12 4.32 19.17
CA ILE A 129 27.40 4.76 18.58
C ILE A 129 28.42 5.18 19.65
N LYS A 130 27.96 5.74 20.78
CA LYS A 130 28.81 6.18 21.90
C LYS A 130 29.13 5.07 22.92
N CYS A 131 28.66 3.84 22.69
CA CYS A 131 29.02 2.64 23.45
C CYS A 131 30.23 1.97 22.76
#